data_AF-A0A840CIZ8-F1
#
_entry.id   AF-A0A840CIZ8-F1
#
_cell.length_a   1.000
_cell.length_b   1.000
_cell.length_c   1.000
_cell.angle_alpha   90.00
_cell.angle_beta   90.00
_cell.angle_gamma   90.00
#
_symmetry.space_group_name_H-M   'P 1'
#
loop_
_entity.id
_entity.type
_entity.pdbx_description
1 polymer ?
#
loop_
_entity_poly.entity_id
_entity_poly.type
_entity_poly.pdbx_seq_one_letter_code
_entity_poly.pdbx_strand_id
1 'polypeptide(L)'
;MKIIKIILLFLILPLTASAQLLSVGGQYATPQEGGNAIQFAANAAFPVWHKKNPMNTFIASGIDYTGGSTPVSGLNIKPLQITSFLSESLFNSKSFTFLVGCDAGYLFNFRHGKDGIVITPNAYFDYKGVFLKAGYDFNVTGGEQQFFLRLGVNFGIGTFKNFVKTKIW
;
A
#
# COMPACT_ATOMS: atom_id res chain seq x y z
N MET A 1 26.64 -12.37 -15.39
CA MET A 1 26.87 -12.29 -13.92
C MET A 1 26.65 -10.90 -13.33
N LYS A 2 27.15 -9.79 -13.92
CA LYS A 2 26.97 -8.43 -13.37
C LYS A 2 25.50 -8.00 -13.24
N ILE A 3 24.68 -8.25 -14.27
CA ILE A 3 23.25 -7.91 -14.28
C ILE A 3 22.49 -8.66 -13.17
N ILE A 4 22.73 -9.96 -13.02
CA ILE A 4 22.12 -10.78 -11.96
C ILE A 4 22.51 -10.26 -10.56
N LYS A 5 23.77 -9.84 -10.36
CA LYS A 5 24.22 -9.24 -9.10
C LYS A 5 23.56 -7.88 -8.82
N ILE A 6 23.34 -7.07 -9.85
CA ILE A 6 22.64 -5.78 -9.74
C ILE A 6 21.16 -6.02 -9.41
N ILE A 7 20.51 -6.97 -10.08
CA ILE A 7 19.12 -7.36 -9.79
C ILE A 7 19.00 -7.91 -8.35
N LEU A 8 19.92 -8.77 -7.91
CA LEU A 8 19.99 -9.25 -6.54
C LEU A 8 20.23 -8.11 -5.55
N LEU A 9 21.10 -7.15 -5.86
CA LEU A 9 21.34 -5.97 -5.03
C LEU A 9 20.08 -5.12 -4.89
N PHE A 10 19.33 -4.90 -5.98
CA PHE A 10 18.04 -4.19 -5.94
C PHE A 10 16.93 -5.00 -5.26
N LEU A 11 16.99 -6.33 -5.26
CA LEU A 11 16.08 -7.18 -4.50
C LEU A 11 16.43 -7.23 -3.00
N ILE A 12 17.71 -7.07 -2.65
CA ILE A 12 18.22 -7.09 -1.27
C ILE A 12 18.17 -5.70 -0.63
N LEU A 13 18.26 -4.61 -1.41
CA LEU A 13 18.16 -3.24 -0.89
C LEU A 13 16.88 -3.01 -0.06
N PRO A 14 15.67 -3.44 -0.51
CA PRO A 14 14.44 -3.38 0.27
C PRO A 14 14.51 -4.16 1.59
N LEU A 15 15.26 -5.27 1.61
CA LEU A 15 15.51 -6.07 2.83
C LEU A 15 16.41 -5.33 3.82
N THR A 16 17.32 -4.48 3.33
CA THR A 16 18.22 -3.66 4.17
C THR A 16 17.65 -2.28 4.52
N ALA A 17 16.67 -1.79 3.76
CA ALA A 17 16.12 -0.44 3.86
C ALA A 17 14.63 -0.48 4.20
N SER A 18 14.28 -0.91 5.42
CA SER A 18 12.97 -0.71 6.09
C SER A 18 11.66 -1.01 5.29
N ALA A 19 11.74 -1.58 4.08
CA ALA A 19 10.61 -1.84 3.19
C ALA A 19 10.00 -3.19 3.55
N GLN A 20 9.24 -3.21 4.64
CA GLN A 20 8.73 -4.47 5.18
C GLN A 20 7.45 -4.94 4.46
N LEU A 21 6.91 -4.13 3.54
CA LEU A 21 5.65 -4.41 2.84
C LEU A 21 5.74 -4.03 1.37
N LEU A 22 6.05 -4.99 0.50
CA LEU A 22 5.95 -4.83 -0.95
C LEU A 22 4.71 -5.56 -1.44
N SER A 23 3.92 -4.96 -2.34
CA SER A 23 2.82 -5.69 -2.97
C SER A 23 2.63 -5.29 -4.41
N VAL A 24 2.12 -6.22 -5.20
CA VAL A 24 1.77 -6.03 -6.61
C VAL A 24 0.41 -6.65 -6.88
N GLY A 25 -0.37 -6.04 -7.77
CA GLY A 25 -1.72 -6.49 -8.05
C GLY A 25 -2.45 -5.68 -9.11
N GLY A 26 -3.73 -5.98 -9.25
CA GLY A 26 -4.66 -5.21 -10.04
C GLY A 26 -5.51 -4.31 -9.15
N GLN A 27 -5.84 -3.12 -9.63
CA GLN A 27 -6.77 -2.21 -8.99
C GLN A 27 -7.91 -1.90 -9.96
N TYR A 28 -9.13 -2.11 -9.51
CA TYR A 28 -10.30 -1.52 -10.14
C TYR A 28 -10.56 -0.17 -9.48
N ALA A 29 -10.60 0.91 -10.25
CA ALA A 29 -10.95 2.25 -9.78
C ALA A 29 -12.13 2.78 -10.59
N THR A 30 -13.11 3.38 -9.92
CA THR A 30 -14.28 3.97 -10.59
C THR A 30 -13.84 5.21 -11.37
N PRO A 31 -13.86 5.21 -12.71
CA PRO A 31 -13.49 6.39 -13.47
C PRO A 31 -14.60 7.44 -13.30
N GLN A 32 -14.25 8.64 -12.81
CA GLN A 32 -15.21 9.75 -12.77
C GLN A 32 -15.56 10.24 -14.18
N GLU A 33 -14.58 10.31 -15.09
CA GLU A 33 -14.81 10.64 -16.50
C GLU A 33 -13.72 9.99 -17.37
N GLY A 34 -14.11 9.00 -18.20
CA GLY A 34 -13.23 8.34 -19.16
C GLY A 34 -12.07 7.52 -18.55
N GLY A 35 -11.50 6.62 -19.36
CA GLY A 35 -10.33 5.84 -18.99
C GLY A 35 -10.59 4.39 -18.57
N ASN A 36 -9.51 3.61 -18.46
CA ASN A 36 -9.59 2.21 -18.06
C ASN A 36 -9.72 2.11 -16.53
N ALA A 37 -10.82 1.51 -16.08
CA ALA A 37 -11.08 1.24 -14.67
C ALA A 37 -10.06 0.26 -14.07
N ILE A 38 -9.39 -0.55 -14.89
CA ILE A 38 -8.39 -1.51 -14.44
C ILE A 38 -6.99 -0.88 -14.51
N GLN A 39 -6.28 -0.94 -13.40
CA GLN A 39 -4.96 -0.38 -13.19
C GLN A 39 -4.02 -1.47 -12.69
N PHE A 40 -2.79 -1.46 -13.20
CA PHE A 40 -1.71 -2.15 -12.50
C PHE A 40 -1.40 -1.37 -11.21
N ALA A 41 -1.19 -2.07 -10.10
CA ALA A 41 -0.82 -1.46 -8.84
C ALA A 41 0.43 -2.12 -8.27
N ALA A 42 1.41 -1.31 -7.87
CA ALA A 42 2.55 -1.75 -7.09
C ALA A 42 2.74 -0.78 -5.92
N ASN A 43 3.09 -1.29 -4.75
CA ASN A 43 3.33 -0.45 -3.59
C ASN A 43 4.48 -0.95 -2.74
N ALA A 44 5.05 -0.01 -2.00
CA ALA A 44 6.01 -0.25 -0.93
C ALA A 44 5.56 0.56 0.29
N ALA A 45 5.47 -0.09 1.45
CA ALA A 45 5.25 0.59 2.71
C ALA A 45 6.38 0.25 3.71
N PHE A 46 6.76 1.28 4.47
CA PHE A 46 7.88 1.30 5.38
C PHE A 46 7.34 1.70 6.76
N PRO A 47 7.08 0.74 7.66
CA PRO A 47 6.70 1.06 9.03
C PRO A 47 7.79 1.92 9.68
N VAL A 48 7.45 3.15 10.07
CA VAL A 48 8.39 4.12 10.67
C VAL A 48 8.21 4.22 12.18
N TRP A 49 6.99 4.00 12.67
CA TRP A 49 6.69 3.99 14.09
C TRP A 49 5.63 2.96 14.42
N HIS A 50 6.04 1.97 15.21
CA HIS A 50 5.19 0.94 15.75
C HIS A 50 5.60 0.83 17.21
N LYS A 51 4.76 1.29 18.13
CA LYS A 51 4.94 1.07 19.57
C LYS A 51 3.63 0.50 20.08
N LYS A 52 3.69 -0.39 21.06
CA LYS A 52 2.49 -0.87 21.76
C LYS A 52 1.64 0.31 22.22
N ASN A 53 0.42 0.39 21.70
CA ASN A 53 -0.54 1.46 22.02
C ASN A 53 -1.96 0.90 22.11
N PRO A 54 -2.88 1.59 22.82
CA PRO A 54 -4.25 1.11 23.03
C PRO A 54 -5.06 0.92 21.75
N MET A 55 -4.71 1.64 20.68
CA MET A 55 -5.43 1.64 19.41
C MET A 55 -4.92 0.60 18.41
N ASN A 56 -3.86 -0.12 18.78
CA ASN A 56 -3.15 -1.06 17.90
C ASN A 56 -2.81 -0.40 16.54
N THR A 57 -2.28 0.83 16.60
CA THR A 57 -1.99 1.67 15.44
C THR A 57 -0.50 1.70 15.14
N PHE A 58 -0.12 1.81 13.87
CA PHE A 58 1.23 2.12 13.45
C PHE A 58 1.24 3.22 12.39
N ILE A 59 2.39 3.87 12.28
CA ILE A 59 2.68 4.87 11.27
C ILE A 59 3.69 4.27 10.30
N ALA A 60 3.38 4.39 9.01
CA ALA A 60 4.28 4.04 7.92
C ALA A 60 4.46 5.23 6.97
N SER A 61 5.53 5.18 6.19
CA SER A 61 5.62 5.90 4.93
C SER A 61 5.52 4.90 3.78
N GLY A 62 5.40 5.35 2.54
CA GLY A 62 5.31 4.46 1.40
C GLY A 62 5.26 5.15 0.06
N ILE A 63 5.20 4.32 -0.98
CA ILE A 63 5.08 4.72 -2.37
C ILE A 63 4.06 3.80 -3.01
N ASP A 64 3.08 4.38 -3.69
CA ASP A 64 2.10 3.65 -4.49
C ASP A 64 2.26 4.05 -5.95
N TYR A 65 2.49 3.07 -6.82
CA TYR A 65 2.38 3.23 -8.26
C TYR A 65 1.05 2.63 -8.73
N THR A 66 0.28 3.44 -9.46
CA THR A 66 -0.93 2.98 -10.14
C THR A 66 -0.84 3.35 -11.62
N GLY A 67 -0.98 2.34 -12.48
CA GLY A 67 -1.07 2.52 -13.92
C GLY A 67 -2.49 2.88 -14.36
N GLY A 68 -2.74 2.81 -15.66
CA GLY A 68 -4.05 3.11 -16.23
C GLY A 68 -4.23 4.60 -16.50
N SER A 69 -5.49 5.04 -16.52
CA SER A 69 -5.84 6.38 -16.98
C SER A 69 -6.98 7.01 -16.19
N THR A 70 -7.09 6.69 -14.90
CA THR A 70 -8.07 7.32 -14.01
C THR A 70 -7.53 8.65 -13.46
N PRO A 71 -8.41 9.55 -12.98
CA PRO A 71 -8.00 10.87 -12.48
C PRO A 71 -7.02 10.84 -11.32
N VAL A 72 -6.98 9.75 -10.52
CA VAL A 72 -6.05 9.63 -9.37
C VAL A 72 -5.05 8.48 -9.61
N SER A 73 -4.55 8.38 -10.85
CA SER A 73 -3.54 7.40 -11.28
C SER A 73 -2.16 8.03 -11.44
N GLY A 74 -1.11 7.35 -10.97
CA GLY A 74 0.23 7.92 -10.99
C GLY A 74 1.19 7.32 -9.97
N LEU A 75 2.25 8.07 -9.69
CA LEU A 75 3.19 7.81 -8.60
C LEU A 75 2.79 8.63 -7.38
N ASN A 76 2.32 7.99 -6.33
CA ASN A 76 1.94 8.64 -5.08
C ASN A 76 2.99 8.37 -3.99
N ILE A 77 3.68 9.42 -3.56
CA ILE A 77 4.64 9.37 -2.46
C ILE A 77 3.89 9.67 -1.16
N LYS A 78 3.80 8.69 -0.26
CA LYS A 78 3.03 8.74 0.98
C LYS A 78 3.95 8.92 2.19
N PRO A 79 4.25 10.15 2.64
CA PRO A 79 5.07 10.35 3.84
C PRO A 79 4.36 9.87 5.11
N LEU A 80 3.02 9.80 5.12
CA LEU A 80 2.24 9.42 6.28
C LEU A 80 1.15 8.41 5.92
N GLN A 81 1.15 7.28 6.60
CA GLN A 81 0.09 6.28 6.59
C GLN A 81 -0.19 5.90 8.03
N ILE A 82 -1.41 6.15 8.50
CA ILE A 82 -1.83 5.75 9.85
C ILE A 82 -2.74 4.56 9.68
N THR A 83 -2.33 3.41 10.21
CA THR A 83 -3.06 2.15 10.04
C THR A 83 -3.25 1.47 11.39
N SER A 84 -4.46 0.99 11.66
CA SER A 84 -4.82 0.28 12.88
C SER A 84 -5.27 -1.13 12.57
N PHE A 85 -4.83 -2.09 13.40
CA PHE A 85 -5.29 -3.47 13.31
C PHE A 85 -6.65 -3.60 14.01
N LEU A 86 -7.69 -4.04 13.29
CA LEU A 86 -8.94 -4.47 13.94
C LEU A 86 -8.89 -5.95 14.32
N SER A 87 -8.07 -6.75 13.63
CA SER A 87 -7.71 -8.08 14.11
C SER A 87 -6.72 -7.93 15.26
N GLU A 88 -7.00 -8.53 16.42
CA GLU A 88 -6.37 -8.37 17.75
C GLU A 88 -4.85 -8.07 17.85
N SER A 89 -4.01 -8.41 16.86
CA SER A 89 -2.56 -8.16 16.88
C SER A 89 -1.95 -8.32 15.47
N LEU A 90 -0.91 -7.52 15.17
CA LEU A 90 0.01 -7.73 14.03
C LEU A 90 0.63 -9.16 14.07
N PHE A 91 0.74 -9.73 15.27
CA PHE A 91 1.14 -11.12 15.55
C PHE A 91 -0.04 -11.95 16.04
N ASN A 92 -0.97 -12.25 15.14
CA ASN A 92 -2.04 -13.19 15.44
C ASN A 92 -1.62 -14.63 15.10
N SER A 93 -2.07 -15.61 15.88
CA SER A 93 -2.05 -17.04 15.54
C SER A 93 -2.95 -17.37 14.35
N LYS A 94 -3.83 -16.43 13.96
CA LYS A 94 -4.70 -16.52 12.80
C LYS A 94 -3.96 -16.12 11.51
N SER A 95 -4.19 -16.90 10.45
CA SER A 95 -3.57 -16.72 9.13
C SER A 95 -4.10 -15.54 8.30
N PHE A 96 -4.91 -14.66 8.90
CA PHE A 96 -5.47 -13.47 8.27
C PHE A 96 -5.19 -12.20 9.10
N THR A 97 -5.22 -11.05 8.44
CA THR A 97 -5.11 -9.73 9.06
C THR A 97 -6.18 -8.79 8.51
N PHE A 98 -6.75 -7.94 9.36
CA PHE A 98 -7.65 -6.87 8.93
C PHE A 98 -7.20 -5.53 9.50
N LEU A 99 -7.03 -4.54 8.63
CA LEU A 99 -6.56 -3.21 8.95
C LEU A 99 -7.53 -2.15 8.43
N VAL A 100 -7.59 -1.04 9.13
CA VAL A 100 -8.20 0.19 8.64
C VAL A 100 -7.19 1.32 8.76
N GLY A 101 -7.16 2.22 7.80
CA GLY A 101 -6.17 3.28 7.80
C GLY A 101 -6.57 4.49 6.98
N CYS A 102 -5.73 5.51 7.09
CA CYS A 102 -5.77 6.71 6.29
C CYS A 102 -4.36 7.04 5.83
N ASP A 103 -4.17 7.10 4.51
CA ASP A 103 -2.90 7.44 3.90
C ASP A 103 -2.96 8.91 3.46
N ALA A 104 -1.86 9.64 3.59
CA ALA A 104 -1.68 10.97 3.02
C ALA A 104 -0.41 10.98 2.15
N GLY A 105 -0.53 11.48 0.94
CA GLY A 105 0.54 11.46 -0.05
C GLY A 105 0.47 12.59 -1.06
N TYR A 106 1.53 12.72 -1.85
CA TYR A 106 1.59 13.59 -3.01
C TYR A 106 1.60 12.73 -4.27
N LEU A 107 0.58 12.89 -5.11
CA LEU A 107 0.43 12.23 -6.40
C LEU A 107 1.13 13.05 -7.48
N PHE A 108 2.04 12.40 -8.20
CA PHE A 108 2.47 12.79 -9.54
C PHE A 108 1.59 12.04 -10.54
N ASN A 109 0.62 12.74 -11.10
CA ASN A 109 -0.34 12.21 -12.05
C ASN A 109 0.33 11.98 -13.40
N PHE A 110 -0.02 10.88 -14.07
CA PHE A 110 0.56 10.59 -15.38
C PHE A 110 -0.28 11.09 -16.56
N ARG A 111 -1.60 11.29 -16.40
CA ARG A 111 -2.48 11.58 -17.55
C ARG A 111 -3.71 12.45 -17.26
N HIS A 112 -4.76 11.85 -16.66
CA HIS A 112 -6.13 12.38 -16.74
C HIS A 112 -6.55 13.20 -15.52
N GLY A 113 -5.66 13.43 -14.57
CA GLY A 113 -5.94 14.30 -13.44
C GLY A 113 -4.77 15.21 -13.12
N LYS A 114 -4.82 15.82 -11.95
CA LYS A 114 -3.83 16.79 -11.49
C LYS A 114 -2.87 16.16 -10.49
N ASP A 115 -1.65 16.67 -10.49
CA ASP A 115 -0.76 16.48 -9.36
C ASP A 115 -1.38 17.10 -8.10
N GLY A 116 -1.12 16.52 -6.94
CA GLY A 116 -1.70 17.05 -5.72
C GLY A 116 -1.61 16.17 -4.49
N ILE A 117 -2.11 16.71 -3.39
CA ILE A 117 -2.21 15.98 -2.13
C ILE A 117 -3.39 15.01 -2.23
N VAL A 118 -3.12 13.74 -1.98
CA VAL A 118 -4.12 12.67 -1.93
C VAL A 118 -4.28 12.16 -0.51
N ILE A 119 -5.52 12.13 -0.04
CA ILE A 119 -5.91 11.50 1.22
C ILE A 119 -6.70 10.24 0.89
N THR A 120 -6.34 9.12 1.51
CA THR A 120 -6.91 7.80 1.21
C THR A 120 -7.34 7.06 2.47
N PRO A 121 -8.58 7.23 2.97
CA PRO A 121 -9.17 6.27 3.86
C PRO A 121 -9.29 4.90 3.18
N ASN A 122 -8.91 3.84 3.89
CA ASN A 122 -8.87 2.50 3.33
C ASN A 122 -9.08 1.41 4.38
N ALA A 123 -9.53 0.25 3.90
CA ALA A 123 -9.58 -1.01 4.62
C ALA A 123 -8.76 -2.06 3.87
N TYR A 124 -7.99 -2.85 4.60
CA TYR A 124 -7.08 -3.84 4.06
C TYR A 124 -7.33 -5.19 4.75
N PHE A 125 -7.37 -6.24 3.95
CA PHE A 125 -7.46 -7.61 4.40
C PHE A 125 -6.37 -8.44 3.72
N ASP A 126 -5.69 -9.30 4.47
CA ASP A 126 -4.79 -10.31 3.89
C ASP A 126 -5.03 -11.71 4.45
N TYR A 127 -4.65 -12.69 3.63
CA TYR A 127 -4.61 -14.10 3.99
C TYR A 127 -3.52 -14.83 3.21
N LYS A 128 -2.57 -15.46 3.93
CA LYS A 128 -1.49 -16.31 3.36
C LYS A 128 -0.73 -15.72 2.16
N GLY A 129 -0.59 -14.38 2.10
CA GLY A 129 0.14 -13.67 1.05
C GLY A 129 -0.71 -13.03 -0.05
N VAL A 130 -2.02 -13.30 -0.09
CA VAL A 130 -2.97 -12.58 -0.95
C VAL A 130 -3.64 -11.49 -0.14
N PHE A 131 -3.90 -10.34 -0.75
CA PHE A 131 -4.60 -9.24 -0.10
C PHE A 131 -5.72 -8.65 -0.94
N LEU A 132 -6.65 -8.01 -0.25
CA LEU A 132 -7.70 -7.16 -0.77
C LEU A 132 -7.62 -5.81 -0.03
N LYS A 133 -7.54 -4.70 -0.76
CA LYS A 133 -7.57 -3.34 -0.21
C LYS A 133 -8.69 -2.57 -0.89
N ALA A 134 -9.65 -2.08 -0.12
CA ALA A 134 -10.67 -1.16 -0.60
C ALA A 134 -10.37 0.23 -0.03
N GLY A 135 -10.62 1.28 -0.80
CA GLY A 135 -10.42 2.64 -0.31
C GLY A 135 -11.00 3.67 -1.24
N TYR A 136 -10.82 4.92 -0.84
CA TYR A 136 -11.27 6.07 -1.60
C TYR A 136 -10.14 7.08 -1.65
N ASP A 137 -9.64 7.39 -2.84
CA ASP A 137 -8.60 8.41 -3.00
C ASP A 137 -9.27 9.77 -3.23
N PHE A 138 -8.89 10.76 -2.42
CA PHE A 138 -9.32 12.14 -2.55
C PHE A 138 -8.12 13.01 -2.90
N ASN A 139 -8.02 13.48 -4.15
CA ASN A 139 -7.07 14.51 -4.53
C ASN A 139 -7.59 15.87 -4.05
N VAL A 140 -7.25 16.25 -2.81
CA VAL A 140 -7.77 17.47 -2.17
C VAL A 140 -7.25 18.75 -2.83
N THR A 141 -6.16 18.67 -3.60
CA THR A 141 -5.64 19.79 -4.40
C THR A 141 -6.33 19.87 -5.77
N GLY A 142 -6.53 18.71 -6.42
CA GLY A 142 -7.10 18.63 -7.77
C GLY A 142 -8.62 18.65 -7.85
N GLY A 143 -9.30 18.30 -6.75
CA GLY A 143 -10.76 18.13 -6.67
C GLY A 143 -11.26 16.78 -7.23
N GLU A 144 -10.35 15.88 -7.57
CA GLU A 144 -10.65 14.57 -8.16
C GLU A 144 -10.76 13.51 -7.07
N GLN A 145 -11.58 12.50 -7.33
CA GLN A 145 -11.72 11.39 -6.39
C GLN A 145 -12.03 10.07 -7.09
N GLN A 146 -11.64 8.95 -6.48
CA GLN A 146 -11.99 7.63 -6.99
C GLN A 146 -12.18 6.65 -5.84
N PHE A 147 -13.24 5.83 -5.92
CA PHE A 147 -13.27 4.58 -5.19
C PHE A 147 -12.35 3.58 -5.87
N PHE A 148 -11.65 2.76 -5.09
CA PHE A 148 -10.88 1.66 -5.62
C PHE A 148 -11.02 0.37 -4.82
N LEU A 149 -10.84 -0.73 -5.54
CA LEU A 149 -10.67 -2.08 -5.02
C LEU A 149 -9.40 -2.68 -5.61
N ARG A 150 -8.43 -3.02 -4.77
CA ARG A 150 -7.13 -3.56 -5.16
C ARG A 150 -6.98 -4.99 -4.65
N LEU A 151 -6.64 -5.90 -5.54
CA LEU A 151 -6.35 -7.30 -5.22
C LEU A 151 -4.96 -7.67 -5.73
N GLY A 152 -4.19 -8.34 -4.90
CA GLY A 152 -2.82 -8.68 -5.25
C GLY A 152 -2.13 -9.62 -4.29
N VAL A 153 -0.82 -9.73 -4.47
CA VAL A 153 0.08 -10.51 -3.62
C VAL A 153 0.96 -9.56 -2.81
N ASN A 154 1.11 -9.83 -1.51
CA ASN A 154 1.94 -9.06 -0.59
C ASN A 154 3.15 -9.89 -0.16
N PHE A 155 4.34 -9.34 -0.36
CA PHE A 155 5.62 -9.78 0.18
C PHE A 155 5.94 -8.92 1.41
N GLY A 156 5.50 -9.39 2.57
CA GLY A 156 5.44 -8.58 3.79
C GLY A 156 4.66 -9.28 4.91
N ILE A 157 3.73 -8.57 5.55
CA ILE A 157 2.91 -9.06 6.69
C ILE A 157 2.28 -10.42 6.37
N GLY A 158 1.57 -10.57 5.24
CA GLY A 158 0.91 -11.83 4.89
C GLY A 158 1.85 -13.01 4.57
N THR A 159 3.02 -12.74 3.98
CA THR A 159 3.96 -13.79 3.53
C THR A 159 4.97 -14.14 4.62
N PHE A 160 5.67 -13.17 5.21
CA PHE A 160 6.72 -13.41 6.20
C PHE A 160 6.19 -13.83 7.57
N LYS A 161 4.96 -13.46 7.96
CA LYS A 161 4.32 -13.93 9.21
C LYS A 161 4.17 -15.45 9.28
N ASN A 162 4.12 -16.14 8.13
CA ASN A 162 4.06 -17.60 8.09
C ASN A 162 5.45 -18.27 8.24
N PHE A 163 6.54 -17.54 7.96
CA PHE A 163 7.90 -18.11 7.94
C PHE A 163 8.75 -17.69 9.15
N VAL A 164 8.46 -16.52 9.73
CA VAL A 164 9.22 -15.99 10.86
C VAL A 164 8.22 -15.54 11.91
N LYS A 165 8.43 -15.96 13.16
CA LYS A 165 7.80 -15.32 14.33
C LYS A 165 8.40 -13.92 14.51
N THR A 166 8.31 -13.07 13.49
CA THR A 166 8.78 -11.70 13.54
C THR A 166 8.03 -11.06 14.70
N LYS A 167 8.71 -10.39 15.63
CA LYS A 167 8.06 -9.53 16.61
C LYS A 167 8.41 -8.11 16.20
N ILE A 168 7.43 -7.38 15.70
CA ILE A 168 7.55 -5.94 15.42
C ILE A 168 6.98 -5.27 16.66
N TRP A 169 7.87 -4.79 17.53
CA TRP A 169 7.50 -4.12 18.77
C TRP A 169 7.16 -2.67 18.48
#